data_AF-A0AAW1RRT7-F1
#
_entry.id   AF-A0AAW1RRT7-F1
#
_cell.length_a   1.000
_cell.length_b   1.000
_cell.length_c   1.000
_cell.angle_alpha   90.00
_cell.angle_beta   90.00
_cell.angle_gamma   90.00
#
_symmetry.space_group_name_H-M   'P 1'
#
loop_
_entity.id
_entity.type
_entity.pdbx_description
1 polymer ?
#
loop_
_entity_poly.entity_id
_entity_poly.type
_entity_poly.pdbx_seq_one_letter_code
_entity_poly.pdbx_strand_id
1 'polypeptide(L)'
;MPSEAGQHEAQAPADLKRSLLDTVQQAPATDRAQGKLIRAAKRAARSELSVSRGERKHGWADTDVLSIEGVHDNVRRFHASELSRAQFVELFERPRMPTVITGLIEDWPAQERWTEQALLQRFGDHRFKVGSDDDGYGVRLKLEHFLAYLSDPEHRLDDSPLYIFDGTFADRKGSRDLVHDYKVPGFFAEDLMQHAGERRRPPYRWFVMGPGRSGSGLHVDPLATSAWNALLQGHKRWVLFPPGTPRSLLIPPGIEREAVSWFQRMYHRTQQPDWPAARPIDIIQGPGETVFVPGGWWHAVLNLDLTIAVTHNYASTATFDRIWAHTQKGRPKMSAKWLDTLRIIRPDLAAVVDAMRERGEDQPGSASSSSSSSSSSSSSSSSGSSSSSSSSSSSESEHGQNAGTVPVPKRRRTNEDQADTALSRLDPDQSRAHLDQLAA
;
A
#
# COMPACT_ATOMS: atom_id res chain seq x y z
N MET A 1 -16.60 -47.13 -27.88
CA MET A 1 -17.60 -46.56 -26.96
C MET A 1 -16.89 -46.30 -25.64
N PRO A 2 -16.39 -45.09 -25.38
CA PRO A 2 -15.63 -44.79 -24.16
C PRO A 2 -16.56 -44.39 -23.00
N SER A 3 -16.01 -44.57 -21.80
CA SER A 3 -16.58 -44.38 -20.47
C SER A 3 -16.78 -42.91 -20.08
N GLU A 4 -17.94 -42.59 -19.50
CA GLU A 4 -18.25 -41.29 -18.89
C GLU A 4 -17.63 -41.17 -17.49
N ALA A 5 -16.78 -40.17 -17.31
CA ALA A 5 -16.28 -39.70 -16.03
C ALA A 5 -17.13 -38.49 -15.59
N GLY A 6 -17.70 -38.56 -14.40
CA GLY A 6 -18.55 -37.52 -13.81
C GLY A 6 -17.79 -36.24 -13.48
N GLN A 7 -18.35 -35.11 -13.90
CA GLN A 7 -17.93 -33.77 -13.51
C GLN A 7 -18.64 -33.40 -12.19
N HIS A 8 -17.88 -33.20 -11.11
CA HIS A 8 -18.37 -32.57 -9.89
C HIS A 8 -18.23 -31.05 -10.04
N GLU A 9 -19.36 -30.39 -10.30
CA GLU A 9 -19.50 -28.95 -10.30
C GLU A 9 -19.61 -28.47 -8.85
N ALA A 10 -18.62 -27.72 -8.37
CA ALA A 10 -18.61 -27.16 -7.02
C ALA A 10 -19.58 -25.95 -6.95
N GLN A 11 -20.79 -26.19 -6.47
CA GLN A 11 -21.72 -25.12 -6.09
C GLN A 11 -21.22 -24.39 -4.84
N ALA A 12 -20.86 -23.11 -4.99
CA ALA A 12 -20.63 -22.22 -3.86
C ALA A 12 -21.94 -21.97 -3.08
N PRO A 13 -21.95 -21.98 -1.74
CA PRO A 13 -23.20 -22.02 -0.99
C PRO A 13 -23.84 -20.64 -0.86
N ALA A 14 -25.04 -20.50 -1.42
CA ALA A 14 -25.95 -19.36 -1.24
C ALA A 14 -26.29 -19.08 0.24
N ASP A 15 -26.03 -20.04 1.13
CA ASP A 15 -26.28 -19.97 2.57
C ASP A 15 -25.34 -19.01 3.33
N LEU A 16 -24.15 -18.71 2.79
CA LEU A 16 -23.21 -17.77 3.42
C LEU A 16 -23.70 -16.31 3.32
N LYS A 17 -24.40 -15.95 2.23
CA LYS A 17 -24.96 -14.60 2.02
C LYS A 17 -26.08 -14.30 3.01
N ARG A 18 -26.90 -15.30 3.39
CA ARG A 18 -28.05 -15.10 4.30
C ARG A 18 -27.62 -14.93 5.75
N SER A 19 -26.68 -15.74 6.22
CA SER A 19 -26.19 -15.71 7.61
C SER A 19 -25.48 -14.40 7.99
N LEU A 20 -24.74 -13.80 7.05
CA LEU A 20 -24.05 -12.51 7.25
C LEU A 20 -25.00 -11.29 7.22
N LEU A 21 -26.09 -11.37 6.45
CA LEU A 21 -27.09 -10.30 6.38
C LEU A 21 -27.93 -10.20 7.67
N ASP A 22 -28.30 -11.35 8.26
CA ASP A 22 -29.17 -11.38 9.44
C ASP A 22 -28.43 -10.96 10.73
N THR A 23 -27.12 -11.23 10.84
CA THR A 23 -26.32 -10.85 12.03
C THR A 23 -25.97 -9.35 12.06
N VAL A 24 -25.95 -8.68 10.91
CA VAL A 24 -25.57 -7.26 10.76
C VAL A 24 -26.77 -6.31 10.87
N GLN A 25 -28.00 -6.78 10.62
CA GLN A 25 -29.21 -5.95 10.66
C GLN A 25 -29.65 -5.48 12.07
N GLN A 26 -28.97 -5.90 13.14
CA GLN A 26 -29.30 -5.52 14.53
C GLN A 26 -28.18 -4.74 15.26
N ALA A 27 -27.18 -4.20 14.56
CA ALA A 27 -26.18 -3.35 15.19
C ALA A 27 -26.81 -1.99 15.60
N PRO A 28 -26.69 -1.54 16.86
CA PRO A 28 -27.17 -0.22 17.26
C PRO A 28 -26.41 0.88 16.49
N ALA A 29 -27.12 1.93 16.10
CA ALA A 29 -26.51 3.10 15.47
C ALA A 29 -25.37 3.66 16.33
N THR A 30 -24.31 4.18 15.69
CA THR A 30 -23.17 4.76 16.41
C THR A 30 -23.64 5.82 17.42
N ASP A 31 -23.12 5.77 18.65
CA ASP A 31 -23.45 6.81 19.64
C ASP A 31 -23.05 8.20 19.11
N ARG A 32 -23.82 9.22 19.46
CA ARG A 32 -23.68 10.59 18.95
C ARG A 32 -22.26 11.14 19.11
N ALA A 33 -21.55 10.76 20.17
CA ALA A 33 -20.16 11.13 20.39
C ALA A 33 -19.20 10.43 19.40
N GLN A 34 -19.39 9.13 19.18
CA GLN A 34 -18.61 8.33 18.23
C GLN A 34 -18.82 8.82 16.79
N GLY A 35 -20.07 9.03 16.36
CA GLY A 35 -20.38 9.55 15.04
C GLY A 35 -19.76 10.93 14.77
N LYS A 36 -19.59 11.79 15.79
CA LYS A 36 -18.86 13.06 15.65
C LYS A 36 -17.37 12.85 15.34
N LEU A 37 -16.73 11.88 15.99
CA LEU A 37 -15.31 11.57 15.76
C LEU A 37 -15.10 10.97 14.38
N ILE A 38 -15.98 10.07 13.94
CA ILE A 38 -15.95 9.47 12.60
C ILE A 38 -16.07 10.56 11.53
N ARG A 39 -17.08 11.44 11.63
CA ARG A 39 -17.25 12.57 10.69
C ARG A 39 -16.06 13.53 10.68
N ALA A 40 -15.42 13.74 11.84
CA ALA A 40 -14.20 14.55 11.92
C ALA A 40 -13.02 13.88 11.21
N ALA A 41 -12.86 12.56 11.36
CA ALA A 41 -11.83 11.79 10.65
C ALA A 41 -12.06 11.80 9.14
N LYS A 42 -13.31 11.62 8.66
CA LYS A 42 -13.66 11.75 7.24
C LYS A 42 -13.23 13.09 6.67
N ARG A 43 -13.65 14.19 7.30
CA ARG A 43 -13.29 15.55 6.87
C ARG A 43 -11.78 15.79 6.86
N ALA A 44 -11.07 15.28 7.86
CA ALA A 44 -9.63 15.45 7.95
C ALA A 44 -8.91 14.63 6.88
N ALA A 45 -9.33 13.39 6.64
CA ALA A 45 -8.69 12.49 5.68
C ALA A 45 -9.01 12.86 4.22
N ARG A 46 -10.16 13.50 3.99
CA ARG A 46 -10.73 13.83 2.67
C ARG A 46 -11.38 15.21 2.69
N SER A 47 -10.56 16.25 2.80
CA SER A 47 -11.03 17.65 2.91
C SER A 47 -11.78 18.13 1.66
N GLU A 48 -11.54 17.49 0.51
CA GLU A 48 -12.17 17.78 -0.77
C GLU A 48 -13.60 17.22 -0.89
N LEU A 49 -13.97 16.27 -0.02
CA LEU A 49 -15.30 15.67 -0.01
C LEU A 49 -16.23 16.43 0.95
N SER A 50 -17.43 16.75 0.48
CA SER A 50 -18.49 17.21 1.38
C SER A 50 -18.94 16.05 2.28
N VAL A 51 -18.87 16.24 3.60
CA VAL A 51 -19.23 15.20 4.59
C VAL A 51 -20.71 14.75 4.49
N SER A 52 -21.60 15.57 3.91
CA SER A 52 -23.05 15.26 3.83
C SER A 52 -23.49 14.58 2.53
N ARG A 53 -22.72 14.68 1.45
CA ARG A 53 -23.08 14.10 0.12
C ARG A 53 -21.88 13.63 -0.71
N GLY A 54 -20.68 14.10 -0.42
CA GLY A 54 -19.47 13.80 -1.18
C GLY A 54 -19.00 12.37 -1.01
N GLU A 55 -19.21 11.78 0.17
CA GLU A 55 -18.88 10.38 0.46
C GLU A 55 -19.74 9.38 -0.33
N ARG A 56 -20.86 9.81 -0.91
CA ARG A 56 -21.79 8.96 -1.69
C ARG A 56 -22.15 9.58 -3.04
N LYS A 57 -21.24 10.38 -3.59
CA LYS A 57 -21.48 11.16 -4.81
C LYS A 57 -21.83 10.25 -6.00
N HIS A 58 -21.24 9.07 -6.06
CA HIS A 58 -21.34 8.16 -7.19
C HIS A 58 -22.30 6.99 -6.96
N GLY A 59 -22.62 6.66 -5.71
CA GLY A 59 -23.56 5.59 -5.37
C GLY A 59 -23.00 4.19 -5.64
N TRP A 60 -21.68 3.99 -5.51
CA TRP A 60 -21.03 2.70 -5.79
C TRP A 60 -21.39 1.60 -4.79
N ALA A 61 -22.05 1.94 -3.69
CA ALA A 61 -22.64 0.94 -2.80
C ALA A 61 -23.77 0.15 -3.46
N ASP A 62 -24.44 0.72 -4.46
CA ASP A 62 -25.56 0.11 -5.18
C ASP A 62 -25.16 -0.50 -6.53
N THR A 63 -23.86 -0.51 -6.86
CA THR A 63 -23.33 -1.12 -8.11
C THR A 63 -22.76 -2.51 -7.86
N ASP A 64 -22.41 -3.20 -8.94
CA ASP A 64 -21.75 -4.50 -8.95
C ASP A 64 -20.21 -4.41 -8.85
N VAL A 65 -19.65 -3.31 -8.35
CA VAL A 65 -18.19 -3.07 -8.32
C VAL A 65 -17.42 -4.13 -7.53
N LEU A 66 -18.08 -4.80 -6.59
CA LEU A 66 -17.54 -5.90 -5.78
C LEU A 66 -17.76 -7.28 -6.41
N SER A 67 -18.46 -7.36 -7.55
CA SER A 67 -18.66 -8.61 -8.27
C SER A 67 -17.33 -9.10 -8.85
N ILE A 68 -17.15 -10.42 -8.76
CA ILE A 68 -16.05 -11.15 -9.41
C ILE A 68 -16.52 -11.90 -10.66
N GLU A 69 -17.77 -11.70 -11.07
CA GLU A 69 -18.30 -12.32 -12.29
C GLU A 69 -17.49 -11.88 -13.52
N GLY A 70 -17.09 -12.85 -14.34
CA GLY A 70 -16.25 -12.61 -15.51
C GLY A 70 -14.80 -12.18 -15.20
N VAL A 71 -14.38 -12.19 -13.93
CA VAL A 71 -12.96 -11.98 -13.58
C VAL A 71 -12.21 -13.29 -13.77
N HIS A 72 -11.19 -13.26 -14.63
CA HIS A 72 -10.36 -14.42 -14.92
C HIS A 72 -9.04 -14.31 -14.18
N ASP A 73 -8.98 -14.94 -13.01
CA ASP A 73 -7.72 -15.08 -12.28
C ASP A 73 -6.78 -16.03 -13.04
N ASN A 74 -5.66 -15.49 -13.51
CA ASN A 74 -4.70 -16.19 -14.36
C ASN A 74 -3.27 -16.17 -13.79
N VAL A 75 -3.10 -15.78 -12.53
CA VAL A 75 -1.77 -15.72 -11.91
C VAL A 75 -1.32 -17.10 -11.46
N ARG A 76 -0.02 -17.38 -11.60
CA ARG A 76 0.56 -18.63 -11.10
C ARG A 76 0.47 -18.68 -9.57
N ARG A 77 -0.10 -19.78 -9.07
CA ARG A 77 -0.15 -20.17 -7.65
C ARG A 77 0.77 -21.34 -7.37
N PHE A 78 1.37 -21.35 -6.19
CA PHE A 78 2.07 -22.52 -5.65
C PHE A 78 2.03 -22.52 -4.12
N HIS A 79 2.08 -23.70 -3.52
CA HIS A 79 2.20 -23.89 -2.08
C HIS A 79 3.66 -23.72 -1.62
N ALA A 80 3.87 -23.12 -0.45
CA ALA A 80 5.20 -22.79 0.07
C ALA A 80 6.17 -23.98 0.16
N SER A 81 5.64 -25.21 0.32
CA SER A 81 6.46 -26.43 0.34
C SER A 81 6.95 -26.90 -1.03
N GLU A 82 6.39 -26.38 -2.13
CA GLU A 82 6.74 -26.80 -3.49
C GLU A 82 8.09 -26.24 -3.95
N LEU A 83 8.47 -25.05 -3.47
CA LEU A 83 9.67 -24.35 -3.91
C LEU A 83 10.56 -23.98 -2.73
N SER A 84 11.86 -24.19 -2.91
CA SER A 84 12.88 -23.57 -2.07
C SER A 84 12.98 -22.06 -2.32
N ARG A 85 13.60 -21.31 -1.39
CA ARG A 85 13.88 -19.88 -1.58
C ARG A 85 14.69 -19.61 -2.86
N ALA A 86 15.67 -20.45 -3.17
CA ALA A 86 16.48 -20.28 -4.38
C ALA A 86 15.64 -20.41 -5.66
N GLN A 87 14.73 -21.39 -5.71
CA GLN A 87 13.81 -21.56 -6.83
C GLN A 87 12.80 -20.40 -6.93
N PHE A 88 12.29 -19.89 -5.80
CA PHE A 88 11.47 -18.68 -5.81
C PHE A 88 12.21 -17.48 -6.43
N VAL A 89 13.47 -17.27 -6.03
CA VAL A 89 14.32 -16.19 -6.57
C VAL A 89 14.48 -16.33 -8.08
N GLU A 90 14.78 -17.54 -8.55
CA GLU A 90 15.02 -17.83 -9.98
C GLU A 90 13.75 -17.69 -10.83
N LEU A 91 12.61 -18.19 -10.34
CA LEU A 91 11.36 -18.27 -11.11
C LEU A 91 10.50 -17.01 -11.03
N PHE A 92 10.61 -16.24 -9.94
CA PHE A 92 9.69 -15.12 -9.69
C PHE A 92 10.40 -13.81 -9.38
N GLU A 93 11.29 -13.78 -8.37
CA GLU A 93 11.86 -12.53 -7.89
C GLU A 93 12.79 -11.87 -8.91
N ARG A 94 13.79 -12.60 -9.41
CA ARG A 94 14.75 -12.14 -10.40
C ARG A 94 14.09 -11.82 -11.75
N PRO A 95 13.22 -12.67 -12.33
CA PRO A 95 12.53 -12.33 -13.57
C PRO A 95 11.40 -11.31 -13.37
N ARG A 96 11.08 -10.92 -12.12
CA ARG A 96 10.03 -9.97 -11.73
C ARG A 96 8.65 -10.40 -12.18
N MET A 97 8.29 -11.63 -11.85
CA MET A 97 6.98 -12.22 -12.15
C MET A 97 6.10 -12.25 -10.90
N PRO A 98 4.91 -11.62 -10.94
CA PRO A 98 3.93 -11.71 -9.85
C PRO A 98 3.48 -13.15 -9.64
N THR A 99 3.19 -13.53 -8.40
CA THR A 99 2.69 -14.85 -8.05
C THR A 99 1.91 -14.81 -6.74
N VAL A 100 1.10 -15.83 -6.51
CA VAL A 100 0.38 -16.06 -5.26
C VAL A 100 0.93 -17.30 -4.59
N ILE A 101 1.20 -17.20 -3.29
CA ILE A 101 1.84 -18.24 -2.51
C ILE A 101 0.89 -18.65 -1.38
N THR A 102 0.59 -19.94 -1.29
CA THR A 102 -0.21 -20.51 -0.20
C THR A 102 0.69 -21.18 0.84
N GLY A 103 0.19 -21.43 2.04
CA GLY A 103 0.94 -22.14 3.09
C GLY A 103 1.99 -21.31 3.84
N LEU A 104 2.17 -20.02 3.54
CA LEU A 104 3.19 -19.18 4.21
C LEU A 104 2.82 -18.71 5.62
N ILE A 105 1.53 -18.76 5.95
CA ILE A 105 0.98 -18.08 7.12
C ILE A 105 0.16 -19.00 8.03
N GLU A 106 0.23 -20.31 7.80
CA GLU A 106 -0.56 -21.33 8.54
C GLU A 106 -0.18 -21.38 10.03
N ASP A 107 1.07 -21.12 10.36
CA ASP A 107 1.59 -21.18 11.73
C ASP A 107 1.54 -19.83 12.47
N TRP A 108 0.91 -18.81 11.86
CA TRP A 108 0.81 -17.49 12.48
C TRP A 108 -0.28 -17.47 13.55
N PRO A 109 0.01 -17.00 14.78
CA PRO A 109 -1.03 -16.72 15.76
C PRO A 109 -2.11 -15.76 15.25
N ALA A 110 -1.79 -14.92 14.26
CA ALA A 110 -2.73 -14.03 13.58
C ALA A 110 -3.94 -14.76 12.97
N GLN A 111 -3.83 -16.03 12.58
CA GLN A 111 -4.96 -16.81 12.03
C GLN A 111 -6.18 -16.79 12.97
N GLU A 112 -5.93 -16.88 14.28
CA GLU A 112 -6.98 -16.86 15.29
C GLU A 112 -7.16 -15.48 15.93
N ARG A 113 -6.06 -14.72 16.04
CA ARG A 113 -6.02 -13.47 16.80
C ARG A 113 -6.39 -12.23 16.00
N TRP A 114 -6.38 -12.29 14.67
CA TRP A 114 -6.71 -11.17 13.79
C TRP A 114 -8.13 -11.32 13.24
N THR A 115 -9.08 -11.45 14.16
CA THR A 115 -10.53 -11.35 13.91
C THR A 115 -11.05 -10.00 14.41
N GLU A 116 -12.19 -9.54 13.90
CA GLU A 116 -12.84 -8.32 14.40
C GLU A 116 -12.97 -8.32 15.93
N GLN A 117 -13.47 -9.43 16.48
CA GLN A 117 -13.70 -9.58 17.92
C GLN A 117 -12.40 -9.58 18.73
N ALA A 118 -11.40 -10.38 18.31
CA ALA A 118 -10.14 -10.47 19.04
C ALA A 118 -9.34 -9.16 18.98
N LEU A 119 -9.34 -8.49 17.83
CA LEU A 119 -8.69 -7.19 17.67
C LEU A 119 -9.40 -6.11 18.48
N LEU A 120 -10.74 -6.08 18.49
CA LEU A 120 -11.50 -5.15 19.32
C LEU A 120 -11.18 -5.33 20.81
N GLN A 121 -11.12 -6.57 21.29
CA GLN A 121 -10.80 -6.88 22.67
C GLN A 121 -9.38 -6.41 23.07
N ARG A 122 -8.40 -6.59 22.17
CA ARG A 122 -6.98 -6.29 22.47
C ARG A 122 -6.61 -4.84 22.21
N PHE A 123 -7.21 -4.22 21.20
CA PHE A 123 -6.76 -2.95 20.63
C PHE A 123 -7.90 -1.93 20.42
N GLY A 124 -9.09 -2.16 21.00
CA GLY A 124 -10.27 -1.30 20.84
C GLY A 124 -9.98 0.18 21.09
N ASP A 125 -9.23 0.48 22.15
CA ASP A 125 -8.83 1.85 22.52
C ASP A 125 -7.65 2.41 21.72
N HIS A 126 -6.92 1.57 20.98
CA HIS A 126 -5.78 2.00 20.20
C HIS A 126 -6.21 2.75 18.94
N ARG A 127 -5.51 3.85 18.64
CA ARG A 127 -5.79 4.70 17.48
C ARG A 127 -4.96 4.29 16.27
N PHE A 128 -5.57 3.66 15.27
CA PHE A 128 -4.91 3.31 14.01
C PHE A 128 -5.05 4.42 12.97
N LYS A 129 -4.07 4.55 12.07
CA LYS A 129 -4.10 5.48 10.93
C LYS A 129 -5.14 5.04 9.90
N VAL A 130 -6.06 5.94 9.57
CA VAL A 130 -7.15 5.76 8.59
C VAL A 130 -7.07 6.70 7.38
N GLY A 131 -6.05 7.56 7.35
CA GLY A 131 -5.84 8.56 6.30
C GLY A 131 -4.73 9.54 6.66
N SER A 132 -4.56 10.59 5.86
CA SER A 132 -3.70 11.73 6.15
C SER A 132 -4.47 13.03 5.88
N ASP A 133 -4.17 14.09 6.63
CA ASP A 133 -4.73 15.42 6.36
C ASP A 133 -3.96 16.19 5.29
N ASP A 134 -4.43 17.40 4.96
CA ASP A 134 -3.85 18.27 3.92
C ASP A 134 -2.39 18.66 4.21
N ASP A 135 -1.98 18.65 5.47
CA ASP A 135 -0.61 18.93 5.92
C ASP A 135 0.26 17.65 5.95
N GLY A 136 -0.33 16.48 5.68
CA GLY A 136 0.34 15.18 5.65
C GLY A 136 0.40 14.46 7.00
N TYR A 137 -0.25 14.96 8.05
CA TYR A 137 -0.32 14.27 9.34
C TYR A 137 -1.31 13.11 9.29
N GLY A 138 -1.00 12.03 10.00
CA GLY A 138 -1.86 10.85 10.01
C GLY A 138 -3.17 11.09 10.77
N VAL A 139 -4.29 10.96 10.07
CA VAL A 139 -5.64 10.94 10.65
C VAL A 139 -5.86 9.58 11.27
N ARG A 140 -6.27 9.55 12.54
CA ARG A 140 -6.36 8.32 13.34
C ARG A 140 -7.70 8.17 14.04
N LEU A 141 -8.22 6.95 14.05
CA LEU A 141 -9.42 6.55 14.77
C LEU A 141 -9.10 5.40 15.72
N LYS A 142 -9.76 5.38 16.88
CA LYS A 142 -9.75 4.19 17.73
C LYS A 142 -10.31 3.01 16.95
N LEU A 143 -9.80 1.81 17.17
CA LEU A 143 -10.31 0.61 16.51
C LEU A 143 -11.80 0.39 16.81
N GLU A 144 -12.24 0.64 18.05
CA GLU A 144 -13.67 0.55 18.42
C GLU A 144 -14.56 1.45 17.55
N HIS A 145 -14.10 2.67 17.25
CA HIS A 145 -14.85 3.62 16.42
C HIS A 145 -14.79 3.24 14.95
N PHE A 146 -13.68 2.66 14.50
CA PHE A 146 -13.54 2.17 13.14
C PHE A 146 -14.50 1.00 12.89
N LEU A 147 -14.57 0.02 13.79
CA LEU A 147 -15.51 -1.11 13.66
C LEU A 147 -16.97 -0.67 13.76
N ALA A 148 -17.28 0.29 14.63
CA ALA A 148 -18.61 0.89 14.68
C ALA A 148 -18.95 1.61 13.36
N TYR A 149 -17.97 2.29 12.73
CA TYR A 149 -18.10 2.88 11.39
C TYR A 149 -18.43 1.83 10.32
N LEU A 150 -17.86 0.61 10.39
CA LEU A 150 -18.16 -0.47 9.43
C LEU A 150 -19.56 -1.05 9.56
N SER A 151 -20.16 -0.95 10.75
CA SER A 151 -21.49 -1.48 11.05
C SER A 151 -22.60 -0.45 10.88
N ASP A 152 -22.27 0.83 10.86
CA ASP A 152 -23.24 1.92 10.77
C ASP A 152 -23.92 1.97 9.39
N PRO A 153 -25.26 1.90 9.31
CA PRO A 153 -25.99 1.89 8.04
C PRO A 153 -25.72 3.11 7.15
N GLU A 154 -25.40 4.26 7.74
CA GLU A 154 -25.08 5.46 6.98
C GLU A 154 -23.68 5.36 6.38
N HIS A 155 -22.72 4.85 7.13
CA HIS A 155 -21.33 4.84 6.73
C HIS A 155 -20.97 3.68 5.79
N ARG A 156 -21.70 2.56 5.88
CA ARG A 156 -21.59 1.42 4.96
C ARG A 156 -21.91 1.74 3.51
N LEU A 157 -22.43 2.93 3.22
CA LEU A 157 -22.81 3.38 1.89
C LEU A 157 -21.79 4.37 1.31
N ASP A 158 -20.68 4.64 1.99
CA ASP A 158 -19.59 5.44 1.43
C ASP A 158 -19.04 4.78 0.15
N ASP A 159 -18.82 5.57 -0.90
CA ASP A 159 -18.28 5.15 -2.19
C ASP A 159 -16.89 4.53 -2.01
N SER A 160 -16.00 5.21 -1.29
CA SER A 160 -14.65 4.76 -0.93
C SER A 160 -14.45 4.88 0.59
N PRO A 161 -14.78 3.83 1.36
CA PRO A 161 -14.76 3.86 2.82
C PRO A 161 -13.37 4.18 3.41
N LEU A 162 -13.35 4.69 4.65
CA LEU A 162 -12.12 4.83 5.43
C LEU A 162 -11.40 3.47 5.53
N TYR A 163 -10.07 3.51 5.50
CA TYR A 163 -9.24 2.32 5.41
C TYR A 163 -8.08 2.40 6.41
N ILE A 164 -7.99 1.44 7.34
CA ILE A 164 -6.81 1.36 8.21
C ILE A 164 -5.60 0.97 7.35
N PHE A 165 -4.60 1.83 7.34
CA PHE A 165 -3.32 1.63 6.68
C PHE A 165 -2.21 2.19 7.58
N ASP A 166 -1.87 1.44 8.62
CA ASP A 166 -0.99 1.92 9.69
C ASP A 166 0.42 1.34 9.56
N GLY A 167 1.37 2.21 9.22
CA GLY A 167 2.79 1.86 9.10
C GLY A 167 3.58 1.96 10.40
N THR A 168 2.94 2.39 11.49
CA THR A 168 3.54 2.61 12.81
C THR A 168 3.07 1.59 13.86
N PHE A 169 2.22 0.64 13.45
CA PHE A 169 1.60 -0.34 14.34
C PHE A 169 2.62 -1.14 15.16
N ALA A 170 3.80 -1.39 14.58
CA ALA A 170 4.85 -2.17 15.20
C ALA A 170 5.69 -1.37 16.21
N ASP A 171 5.62 -0.03 16.18
CA ASP A 171 6.50 0.85 16.95
C ASP A 171 5.74 1.53 18.11
N ARG A 172 4.40 1.66 17.99
CA ARG A 172 3.57 2.32 19.00
C ARG A 172 3.22 1.39 20.15
N LYS A 173 3.40 1.86 21.39
CA LYS A 173 3.17 1.09 22.63
C LYS A 173 1.84 0.34 22.68
N GLY A 174 0.76 0.92 22.14
CA GLY A 174 -0.59 0.33 22.20
C GLY A 174 -0.91 -0.68 21.10
N SER A 175 -0.06 -0.86 20.10
CA SER A 175 -0.29 -1.80 18.98
C SER A 175 0.91 -2.68 18.65
N ARG A 176 2.08 -2.42 19.24
CA ARG A 176 3.32 -3.17 18.97
C ARG A 176 3.18 -4.68 19.19
N ASP A 177 2.27 -5.12 20.04
CA ASP A 177 2.05 -6.55 20.31
C ASP A 177 1.54 -7.32 19.08
N LEU A 178 1.02 -6.62 18.06
CA LEU A 178 0.69 -7.22 16.75
C LEU A 178 1.91 -7.85 16.06
N VAL A 179 3.13 -7.39 16.34
CA VAL A 179 4.35 -7.99 15.76
C VAL A 179 4.62 -9.40 16.28
N HIS A 180 4.00 -9.79 17.39
CA HIS A 180 4.13 -11.14 17.94
C HIS A 180 3.12 -12.13 17.34
N ASP A 181 2.20 -11.65 16.50
CA ASP A 181 1.16 -12.49 15.89
C ASP A 181 1.56 -13.01 14.49
N TYR A 182 2.67 -12.54 13.92
CA TYR A 182 3.16 -13.00 12.62
C TYR A 182 4.69 -12.93 12.55
N LYS A 183 5.27 -13.56 11.53
CA LYS A 183 6.69 -13.46 11.18
C LYS A 183 6.85 -13.21 9.70
N VAL A 184 7.93 -12.56 9.28
CA VAL A 184 8.22 -12.40 7.84
C VAL A 184 8.43 -13.79 7.22
N PRO A 185 7.70 -14.16 6.14
CA PRO A 185 7.87 -15.47 5.51
C PRO A 185 9.28 -15.68 4.95
N GLY A 186 9.74 -16.93 4.92
CA GLY A 186 11.13 -17.29 4.56
C GLY A 186 11.57 -16.81 3.17
N PHE A 187 10.67 -16.75 2.19
CA PHE A 187 10.97 -16.21 0.86
C PHE A 187 11.39 -14.73 0.90
N PHE A 188 10.86 -13.97 1.86
CA PHE A 188 11.02 -12.52 1.99
C PHE A 188 11.92 -12.13 3.18
N ALA A 189 12.65 -13.09 3.76
CA ALA A 189 13.44 -12.87 4.97
C ALA A 189 14.63 -11.90 4.79
N GLU A 190 15.09 -11.68 3.55
CA GLU A 190 16.12 -10.68 3.28
C GLU A 190 15.49 -9.28 3.19
N ASP A 191 15.95 -8.37 4.02
CA ASP A 191 15.53 -6.97 4.02
C ASP A 191 16.76 -6.05 4.05
N LEU A 192 17.32 -5.76 2.88
CA LEU A 192 18.55 -4.99 2.77
C LEU A 192 18.41 -3.54 3.28
N MET A 193 17.21 -2.98 3.27
CA MET A 193 16.97 -1.61 3.75
C MET A 193 17.06 -1.47 5.27
N GLN A 194 17.04 -2.58 6.02
CA GLN A 194 17.33 -2.55 7.46
C GLN A 194 18.72 -1.95 7.76
N HIS A 195 19.66 -2.10 6.82
CA HIS A 195 21.04 -1.61 6.95
C HIS A 195 21.20 -0.11 6.69
N ALA A 196 20.15 0.57 6.23
CA ALA A 196 20.10 2.03 6.22
C ALA A 196 19.82 2.62 7.62
N GLY A 197 19.42 1.76 8.58
CA GLY A 197 19.08 2.12 9.96
C GLY A 197 17.58 2.41 10.15
N GLU A 198 17.01 1.93 11.26
CA GLU A 198 15.57 1.95 11.51
C GLU A 198 14.95 3.36 11.46
N ARG A 199 15.68 4.37 11.93
CA ARG A 199 15.20 5.77 11.89
C ARG A 199 15.28 6.42 10.50
N ARG A 200 16.09 5.89 9.59
CA ARG A 200 16.36 6.51 8.27
C ARG A 200 15.63 5.79 7.13
N ARG A 201 15.40 4.49 7.28
CA ARG A 201 14.68 3.70 6.29
C ARG A 201 13.26 4.24 6.09
N PRO A 202 12.69 4.14 4.88
CA PRO A 202 11.28 4.44 4.66
C PRO A 202 10.37 3.48 5.46
N PRO A 203 9.12 3.87 5.73
CA PRO A 203 8.09 2.93 6.18
C PRO A 203 8.02 1.75 5.20
N TYR A 204 7.94 0.53 5.76
CA TYR A 204 8.12 -0.70 4.99
C TYR A 204 7.15 -1.81 5.36
N ARG A 205 6.31 -1.61 6.39
CA ARG A 205 5.35 -2.60 6.88
C ARG A 205 4.07 -1.92 7.30
N TRP A 206 2.93 -2.51 6.97
CA TRP A 206 1.62 -1.95 7.30
C TRP A 206 0.67 -3.01 7.80
N PHE A 207 -0.01 -2.70 8.90
CA PHE A 207 -1.25 -3.38 9.28
C PHE A 207 -2.40 -2.73 8.50
N VAL A 208 -3.21 -3.58 7.86
CA VAL A 208 -4.18 -3.13 6.87
C VAL A 208 -5.54 -3.76 7.14
N MET A 209 -6.57 -2.94 7.34
CA MET A 209 -7.93 -3.41 7.61
C MET A 209 -8.98 -2.48 6.99
N GLY A 210 -9.90 -3.03 6.21
CA GLY A 210 -10.93 -2.22 5.55
C GLY A 210 -12.10 -3.00 4.98
N PRO A 211 -13.29 -2.37 4.87
CA PRO A 211 -14.50 -3.00 4.35
C PRO A 211 -14.47 -3.11 2.82
N GLY A 212 -15.49 -3.75 2.26
CA GLY A 212 -15.74 -3.73 0.81
C GLY A 212 -15.73 -2.30 0.24
N ARG A 213 -15.23 -2.15 -0.99
CA ARG A 213 -14.97 -0.89 -1.72
C ARG A 213 -13.77 -0.08 -1.25
N SER A 214 -13.28 -0.28 -0.03
CA SER A 214 -11.99 0.32 0.36
C SER A 214 -10.84 -0.36 -0.40
N GLY A 215 -9.68 0.26 -0.43
CA GLY A 215 -8.54 -0.30 -1.14
C GLY A 215 -7.44 0.70 -1.42
N SER A 216 -6.53 0.32 -2.30
CA SER A 216 -5.42 1.15 -2.76
C SER A 216 -5.52 1.34 -4.26
N GLY A 217 -5.63 2.60 -4.69
CA GLY A 217 -5.67 2.94 -6.11
C GLY A 217 -4.40 2.54 -6.87
N LEU A 218 -4.45 2.67 -8.19
CA LEU A 218 -3.36 2.22 -9.05
C LEU A 218 -2.04 2.98 -8.78
N HIS A 219 -0.99 2.24 -8.41
CA HIS A 219 0.32 2.80 -8.09
C HIS A 219 1.45 1.81 -8.38
N VAL A 220 2.70 2.29 -8.24
CA VAL A 220 3.91 1.47 -8.23
C VAL A 220 4.58 1.69 -6.88
N ASP A 221 5.09 0.62 -6.27
CA ASP A 221 5.80 0.73 -4.99
C ASP A 221 7.03 1.65 -5.08
N PRO A 222 7.30 2.44 -4.03
CA PRO A 222 8.38 3.43 -4.04
C PRO A 222 9.76 2.76 -4.09
N LEU A 223 10.75 3.50 -4.59
CA LEU A 223 12.17 3.08 -4.62
C LEU A 223 12.43 1.73 -5.31
N ALA A 224 11.52 1.29 -6.18
CA ALA A 224 11.58 0.00 -6.87
C ALA A 224 11.63 -1.23 -5.93
N THR A 225 11.20 -1.09 -4.67
CA THR A 225 11.05 -2.23 -3.76
C THR A 225 10.01 -3.20 -4.30
N SER A 226 10.19 -4.48 -4.01
CA SER A 226 9.12 -5.46 -4.16
C SER A 226 8.28 -5.49 -2.88
N ALA A 227 7.09 -6.07 -2.94
CA ALA A 227 6.22 -6.22 -1.79
C ALA A 227 5.65 -7.64 -1.69
N TRP A 228 5.26 -8.02 -0.48
CA TRP A 228 4.40 -9.16 -0.24
C TRP A 228 3.22 -8.74 0.62
N ASN A 229 2.03 -9.26 0.31
CA ASN A 229 0.78 -8.96 1.00
C ASN A 229 0.11 -10.26 1.44
N ALA A 230 0.10 -10.53 2.75
CA ALA A 230 -0.53 -11.72 3.33
C ALA A 230 -1.94 -11.38 3.83
N LEU A 231 -2.94 -12.10 3.31
CA LEU A 231 -4.35 -11.91 3.64
C LEU A 231 -4.81 -12.90 4.70
N LEU A 232 -5.27 -12.40 5.85
CA LEU A 232 -5.74 -13.22 6.96
C LEU A 232 -7.26 -13.40 6.91
N GLN A 233 -7.99 -12.33 6.56
CA GLN A 233 -9.46 -12.36 6.46
C GLN A 233 -9.93 -11.64 5.20
N GLY A 234 -11.07 -12.10 4.68
CA GLY A 234 -11.74 -11.51 3.53
C GLY A 234 -11.09 -11.85 2.19
N HIS A 235 -11.45 -11.08 1.17
CA HIS A 235 -11.01 -11.26 -0.21
C HIS A 235 -10.57 -9.92 -0.82
N LYS A 236 -9.46 -9.95 -1.54
CA LYS A 236 -8.93 -8.79 -2.28
C LYS A 236 -8.92 -9.08 -3.76
N ARG A 237 -9.37 -8.11 -4.57
CA ARG A 237 -9.20 -8.13 -6.02
C ARG A 237 -8.02 -7.25 -6.41
N TRP A 238 -7.08 -7.83 -7.13
CA TRP A 238 -5.91 -7.15 -7.66
C TRP A 238 -5.99 -7.04 -9.17
N VAL A 239 -5.45 -5.94 -9.68
CA VAL A 239 -5.06 -5.81 -11.08
C VAL A 239 -3.60 -5.41 -11.11
N LEU A 240 -2.81 -6.00 -12.00
CA LEU A 240 -1.41 -5.65 -12.19
C LEU A 240 -1.07 -5.40 -13.66
N PHE A 241 -0.31 -4.35 -13.94
CA PHE A 241 0.22 -4.06 -15.28
C PHE A 241 1.75 -4.07 -15.27
N PRO A 242 2.37 -4.59 -16.34
CA PRO A 242 3.82 -4.75 -16.38
C PRO A 242 4.53 -3.40 -16.34
N PRO A 243 5.77 -3.38 -15.79
CA PRO A 243 6.64 -2.21 -15.86
C PRO A 243 6.76 -1.70 -17.30
N GLY A 244 6.72 -0.37 -17.47
CA GLY A 244 6.77 0.28 -18.78
C GLY A 244 5.40 0.60 -19.39
N THR A 245 4.30 0.12 -18.81
CA THR A 245 2.95 0.54 -19.24
C THR A 245 2.75 2.04 -18.96
N PRO A 246 2.36 2.87 -19.95
CA PRO A 246 2.29 4.32 -19.78
C PRO A 246 1.28 4.76 -18.71
N ARG A 247 1.71 5.63 -17.79
CA ARG A 247 0.84 6.19 -16.75
C ARG A 247 -0.40 6.89 -17.33
N SER A 248 -0.24 7.62 -18.44
CA SER A 248 -1.33 8.35 -19.10
C SER A 248 -2.43 7.44 -19.64
N LEU A 249 -2.09 6.20 -19.99
CA LEU A 249 -3.05 5.18 -20.42
C LEU A 249 -3.83 4.61 -19.22
N LEU A 250 -3.15 4.38 -18.10
CA LEU A 250 -3.72 3.73 -16.93
C LEU A 250 -4.49 4.67 -16.00
N ILE A 251 -4.05 5.93 -15.92
CA ILE A 251 -4.63 6.97 -15.06
C ILE A 251 -4.78 8.25 -15.90
N PRO A 252 -5.73 8.30 -16.84
CA PRO A 252 -6.00 9.50 -17.61
C PRO A 252 -6.55 10.64 -16.72
N PRO A 253 -6.48 11.90 -17.17
CA PRO A 253 -7.04 13.03 -16.45
C PRO A 253 -8.52 12.81 -16.11
N GLY A 254 -8.92 13.14 -14.87
CA GLY A 254 -10.31 13.01 -14.40
C GLY A 254 -10.66 11.70 -13.70
N ILE A 255 -9.73 10.73 -13.63
CA ILE A 255 -9.90 9.52 -12.82
C ILE A 255 -9.48 9.80 -11.38
N GLU A 256 -10.42 9.63 -10.44
CA GLU A 256 -10.15 9.76 -9.00
C GLU A 256 -9.21 8.63 -8.54
N ARG A 257 -8.35 8.92 -7.56
CA ARG A 257 -7.26 8.03 -7.13
C ARG A 257 -7.70 6.81 -6.32
N GLU A 258 -8.99 6.69 -6.00
CA GLU A 258 -9.49 5.56 -5.21
C GLU A 258 -9.52 4.25 -6.01
N ALA A 259 -9.33 3.13 -5.33
CA ALA A 259 -9.38 1.81 -5.96
C ALA A 259 -10.72 1.58 -6.66
N VAL A 260 -11.82 1.75 -5.93
CA VAL A 260 -13.19 1.59 -6.43
C VAL A 260 -13.48 2.48 -7.65
N SER A 261 -12.96 3.72 -7.67
CA SER A 261 -13.06 4.61 -8.85
C SER A 261 -12.38 4.01 -10.07
N TRP A 262 -11.15 3.50 -9.89
CA TRP A 262 -10.40 2.90 -10.99
C TRP A 262 -11.09 1.62 -11.50
N PHE A 263 -11.53 0.74 -10.61
CA PHE A 263 -12.25 -0.48 -11.01
C PHE A 263 -13.55 -0.16 -11.74
N GLN A 264 -14.34 0.81 -11.23
CA GLN A 264 -15.61 1.16 -11.87
C GLN A 264 -15.44 1.83 -13.24
N ARG A 265 -14.39 2.66 -13.42
CA ARG A 265 -14.26 3.54 -14.59
C ARG A 265 -13.25 3.04 -15.63
N MET A 266 -12.19 2.36 -15.19
CA MET A 266 -11.04 2.01 -16.04
C MET A 266 -10.94 0.52 -16.33
N TYR A 267 -11.34 -0.36 -15.41
CA TYR A 267 -11.15 -1.81 -15.59
C TYR A 267 -11.82 -2.32 -16.88
N HIS A 268 -13.10 -1.99 -17.11
CA HIS A 268 -13.82 -2.43 -18.32
C HIS A 268 -13.14 -1.98 -19.62
N ARG A 269 -12.45 -0.82 -19.62
CA ARG A 269 -11.71 -0.32 -20.78
C ARG A 269 -10.50 -1.22 -21.11
N THR A 270 -9.88 -1.80 -20.08
CA THR A 270 -8.71 -2.69 -20.24
C THR A 270 -9.07 -4.06 -20.83
N GLN A 271 -10.35 -4.41 -20.79
CA GLN A 271 -10.88 -5.67 -21.33
C GLN A 271 -11.34 -5.53 -22.80
N GLN A 272 -11.38 -4.31 -23.34
CA GLN A 272 -11.84 -4.07 -24.71
C GLN A 272 -10.81 -4.54 -25.74
N PRO A 273 -11.24 -4.99 -26.94
CA PRO A 273 -10.33 -5.41 -28.00
C PRO A 273 -9.36 -4.34 -28.50
N ASP A 274 -9.72 -3.06 -28.34
CA ASP A 274 -8.91 -1.90 -28.75
C ASP A 274 -7.99 -1.37 -27.65
N TRP A 275 -7.85 -2.10 -26.53
CA TRP A 275 -6.90 -1.76 -25.47
C TRP A 275 -5.45 -1.84 -26.00
N PRO A 276 -4.66 -0.74 -25.95
CA PRO A 276 -3.39 -0.65 -26.65
C PRO A 276 -2.18 -1.24 -25.88
N ALA A 277 -2.41 -1.87 -24.73
CA ALA A 277 -1.36 -2.45 -23.88
C ALA A 277 -1.65 -3.92 -23.55
N ALA A 278 -0.73 -4.57 -22.84
CA ALA A 278 -1.01 -5.89 -22.27
C ALA A 278 -2.26 -5.81 -21.37
N ARG A 279 -3.08 -6.86 -21.43
CA ARG A 279 -4.19 -7.02 -20.48
C ARG A 279 -3.63 -7.12 -19.06
N PRO A 280 -4.36 -6.62 -18.05
CA PRO A 280 -3.94 -6.76 -16.66
C PRO A 280 -3.86 -8.24 -16.27
N ILE A 281 -2.99 -8.53 -15.31
CA ILE A 281 -3.12 -9.74 -14.49
C ILE A 281 -4.19 -9.46 -13.44
N ASP A 282 -5.21 -10.31 -13.38
CA ASP A 282 -6.25 -10.27 -12.36
C ASP A 282 -5.93 -11.32 -11.28
N ILE A 283 -6.10 -10.95 -10.01
CA ILE A 283 -5.96 -11.86 -8.87
C ILE A 283 -7.15 -11.69 -7.93
N ILE A 284 -7.83 -12.78 -7.62
CA ILE A 284 -8.74 -12.88 -6.48
C ILE A 284 -7.96 -13.56 -5.36
N GLN A 285 -7.48 -12.75 -4.42
CA GLN A 285 -6.75 -13.21 -3.25
C GLN A 285 -7.73 -13.62 -2.16
N GLY A 286 -7.62 -14.85 -1.66
CA GLY A 286 -8.39 -15.37 -0.52
C GLY A 286 -7.59 -15.41 0.80
N PRO A 287 -8.26 -15.74 1.92
CA PRO A 287 -7.59 -15.95 3.21
C PRO A 287 -6.52 -17.04 3.12
N GLY A 288 -5.37 -16.82 3.78
CA GLY A 288 -4.24 -17.75 3.72
C GLY A 288 -3.28 -17.52 2.56
N GLU A 289 -3.69 -16.75 1.54
CA GLU A 289 -2.87 -16.46 0.37
C GLU A 289 -1.96 -15.23 0.59
N THR A 290 -0.73 -15.32 0.08
CA THR A 290 0.23 -14.20 0.06
C THR A 290 0.55 -13.83 -1.39
N VAL A 291 0.23 -12.59 -1.79
CA VAL A 291 0.59 -12.07 -3.12
C VAL A 291 2.01 -11.52 -3.07
N PHE A 292 2.86 -11.92 -4.02
CA PHE A 292 4.15 -11.30 -4.30
C PHE A 292 4.02 -10.29 -5.44
N VAL A 293 4.40 -9.04 -5.18
CA VAL A 293 4.38 -7.93 -6.13
C VAL A 293 5.82 -7.51 -6.43
N PRO A 294 6.35 -7.82 -7.63
CA PRO A 294 7.70 -7.44 -7.99
C PRO A 294 7.84 -5.93 -8.21
N GLY A 295 9.00 -5.38 -7.86
CA GLY A 295 9.29 -3.95 -8.02
C GLY A 295 9.11 -3.43 -9.45
N GLY A 296 8.28 -2.39 -9.58
CA GLY A 296 7.99 -1.69 -10.84
C GLY A 296 6.66 -2.05 -11.51
N TRP A 297 5.91 -3.01 -10.97
CA TRP A 297 4.56 -3.34 -11.45
C TRP A 297 3.54 -2.31 -10.98
N TRP A 298 2.71 -1.81 -11.90
CA TRP A 298 1.53 -1.05 -11.51
C TRP A 298 0.54 -2.02 -10.88
N HIS A 299 -0.07 -1.64 -9.77
CA HIS A 299 -1.10 -2.46 -9.13
C HIS A 299 -2.15 -1.62 -8.41
N ALA A 300 -3.39 -2.10 -8.43
CA ALA A 300 -4.50 -1.58 -7.65
C ALA A 300 -5.17 -2.74 -6.92
N VAL A 301 -5.69 -2.45 -5.72
CA VAL A 301 -6.29 -3.46 -4.84
C VAL A 301 -7.63 -2.96 -4.35
N LEU A 302 -8.68 -3.73 -4.58
CA LEU A 302 -10.04 -3.50 -4.10
C LEU A 302 -10.40 -4.57 -3.07
N ASN A 303 -10.83 -4.15 -1.88
CA ASN A 303 -11.39 -5.06 -0.89
C ASN A 303 -12.81 -5.44 -1.31
N LEU A 304 -13.08 -6.74 -1.41
CA LEU A 304 -14.39 -7.26 -1.83
C LEU A 304 -15.37 -7.38 -0.65
N ASP A 305 -14.83 -7.59 0.54
CA ASP A 305 -15.52 -7.67 1.82
C ASP A 305 -14.61 -7.07 2.91
N LEU A 306 -14.88 -7.35 4.20
CA LEU A 306 -13.98 -6.94 5.26
C LEU A 306 -12.68 -7.73 5.19
N THR A 307 -11.59 -7.02 4.95
CA THR A 307 -10.25 -7.61 4.86
C THR A 307 -9.38 -7.23 6.05
N ILE A 308 -8.55 -8.17 6.49
CA ILE A 308 -7.46 -7.94 7.45
C ILE A 308 -6.19 -8.56 6.87
N ALA A 309 -5.14 -7.76 6.73
CA ALA A 309 -3.90 -8.15 6.08
C ALA A 309 -2.67 -7.48 6.71
N VAL A 310 -1.50 -8.04 6.42
CA VAL A 310 -0.21 -7.39 6.65
C VAL A 310 0.58 -7.40 5.36
N THR A 311 1.23 -6.28 5.05
CA THR A 311 2.00 -6.11 3.83
C THR A 311 3.32 -5.45 4.13
N HIS A 312 4.39 -5.92 3.50
CA HIS A 312 5.72 -5.32 3.63
C HIS A 312 6.33 -5.07 2.27
N ASN A 313 7.04 -3.95 2.17
CA ASN A 313 7.97 -3.68 1.09
C ASN A 313 9.36 -4.11 1.54
N TYR A 314 10.12 -4.74 0.66
CA TYR A 314 11.44 -5.25 0.99
C TYR A 314 12.42 -5.03 -0.16
N ALA A 315 13.70 -5.02 0.20
CA ALA A 315 14.80 -4.96 -0.74
C ALA A 315 15.63 -6.24 -0.62
N SER A 316 15.87 -6.91 -1.75
CA SER A 316 16.62 -8.16 -1.81
C SER A 316 17.81 -8.05 -2.74
N THR A 317 18.74 -9.00 -2.60
CA THR A 317 19.90 -9.12 -3.48
C THR A 317 19.47 -9.30 -4.94
N ALA A 318 18.35 -9.97 -5.21
CA ALA A 318 17.89 -10.29 -6.56
C ALA A 318 17.51 -9.07 -7.41
N THR A 319 17.20 -7.93 -6.76
CA THR A 319 16.75 -6.70 -7.43
C THR A 319 17.48 -5.45 -6.92
N PHE A 320 18.64 -5.64 -6.27
CA PHE A 320 19.36 -4.60 -5.54
C PHE A 320 19.82 -3.44 -6.43
N ASP A 321 20.32 -3.73 -7.64
CA ASP A 321 20.76 -2.75 -8.63
C ASP A 321 19.68 -1.67 -8.92
N ARG A 322 18.45 -2.12 -9.15
CA ARG A 322 17.31 -1.24 -9.44
C ARG A 322 16.92 -0.43 -8.22
N ILE A 323 16.88 -1.07 -7.04
CA ILE A 323 16.54 -0.42 -5.78
C ILE A 323 17.58 0.65 -5.43
N TRP A 324 18.86 0.32 -5.60
CA TRP A 324 19.96 1.25 -5.39
C TRP A 324 19.84 2.48 -6.28
N ALA A 325 19.67 2.30 -7.60
CA ALA A 325 19.53 3.42 -8.52
C ALA A 325 18.36 4.36 -8.16
N HIS A 326 17.21 3.80 -7.78
CA HIS A 326 16.06 4.61 -7.35
C HIS A 326 16.28 5.28 -5.99
N THR A 327 16.95 4.60 -5.05
CA THR A 327 17.27 5.13 -3.73
C THR A 327 18.31 6.24 -3.81
N GLN A 328 19.34 6.09 -4.64
CA GLN A 328 20.36 7.12 -4.87
C GLN A 328 19.74 8.40 -5.45
N LYS A 329 18.86 8.25 -6.44
CA LYS A 329 18.14 9.39 -7.03
C LYS A 329 17.16 10.03 -6.05
N GLY A 330 16.31 9.24 -5.41
CA GLY A 330 15.21 9.75 -4.58
C GLY A 330 15.64 10.17 -3.17
N ARG A 331 16.72 9.57 -2.64
CA ARG A 331 17.17 9.74 -1.26
C ARG A 331 18.71 9.68 -1.13
N PRO A 332 19.45 10.62 -1.74
CA PRO A 332 20.92 10.56 -1.83
C PRO A 332 21.65 10.50 -0.48
N LYS A 333 21.15 11.21 0.55
CA LYS A 333 21.73 11.15 1.90
C LYS A 333 21.56 9.78 2.56
N MET A 334 20.42 9.13 2.31
CA MET A 334 20.15 7.78 2.82
C MET A 334 21.00 6.75 2.07
N SER A 335 21.06 6.83 0.74
CA SER A 335 21.84 5.88 -0.06
C SER A 335 23.33 5.94 0.29
N ALA A 336 23.90 7.13 0.49
CA ALA A 336 25.29 7.27 0.93
C ALA A 336 25.55 6.53 2.24
N LYS A 337 24.69 6.72 3.25
CA LYS A 337 24.82 6.02 4.53
C LYS A 337 24.56 4.53 4.43
N TRP A 338 23.65 4.12 3.56
CA TRP A 338 23.39 2.71 3.31
C TRP A 338 24.62 2.04 2.68
N LEU A 339 25.28 2.68 1.71
CA LEU A 339 26.52 2.19 1.11
C LEU A 339 27.68 2.12 2.10
N ASP A 340 27.84 3.12 2.97
CA ASP A 340 28.84 3.07 4.05
C ASP A 340 28.67 1.80 4.90
N THR A 341 27.43 1.46 5.27
CA THR A 341 27.13 0.22 5.99
C THR A 341 27.39 -1.01 5.13
N LEU A 342 26.90 -1.05 3.89
CA LEU A 342 27.04 -2.20 2.99
C LEU A 342 28.50 -2.57 2.73
N ARG A 343 29.41 -1.59 2.64
CA ARG A 343 30.85 -1.84 2.51
C ARG A 343 31.43 -2.73 3.62
N ILE A 344 30.80 -2.75 4.79
CA ILE A 344 31.21 -3.56 5.95
C ILE A 344 30.48 -4.90 5.95
N ILE A 345 29.16 -4.89 5.81
CA ILE A 345 28.33 -6.09 6.07
C ILE A 345 28.00 -6.92 4.83
N ARG A 346 28.04 -6.32 3.65
CA ARG A 346 27.68 -6.91 2.34
C ARG A 346 28.59 -6.31 1.26
N PRO A 347 29.92 -6.52 1.35
CA PRO A 347 30.88 -5.97 0.40
C PRO A 347 30.60 -6.43 -1.04
N ASP A 348 29.96 -7.59 -1.22
CA ASP A 348 29.45 -8.08 -2.50
C ASP A 348 28.45 -7.10 -3.15
N LEU A 349 27.53 -6.52 -2.38
CA LEU A 349 26.58 -5.53 -2.87
C LEU A 349 27.21 -4.14 -3.05
N ALA A 350 28.17 -3.78 -2.19
CA ALA A 350 28.93 -2.54 -2.38
C ALA A 350 29.73 -2.58 -3.70
N ALA A 351 30.31 -3.72 -4.05
CA ALA A 351 30.99 -3.92 -5.33
C ALA A 351 30.04 -3.78 -6.53
N VAL A 352 28.78 -4.20 -6.41
CA VAL A 352 27.75 -3.94 -7.45
C VAL A 352 27.57 -2.44 -7.66
N VAL A 353 27.49 -1.65 -6.59
CA VAL A 353 27.39 -0.18 -6.68
C VAL A 353 28.62 0.44 -7.33
N ASP A 354 29.82 0.02 -6.92
CA ASP A 354 31.06 0.55 -7.50
C ASP A 354 31.17 0.20 -8.99
N ALA A 355 30.75 -1.00 -9.41
CA ALA A 355 30.68 -1.38 -10.81
C ALA A 355 29.62 -0.58 -11.61
N MET A 356 28.48 -0.25 -11.00
CA MET A 356 27.46 0.62 -11.63
C MET A 356 27.98 2.03 -11.88
N ARG A 357 28.78 2.57 -10.95
CA ARG A 357 29.46 3.86 -11.09
C ARG A 357 30.44 3.88 -12.25
N GLU A 358 31.26 2.83 -12.36
CA GLU A 358 32.22 2.69 -13.45
C GLU A 358 31.53 2.65 -14.83
N ARG A 359 30.34 2.04 -14.92
CA ARG A 359 29.54 2.01 -16.14
C ARG A 359 28.73 3.29 -16.40
N GLY A 360 28.71 4.24 -15.47
CA GLY A 360 27.87 5.45 -15.55
C GLY A 360 26.37 5.19 -15.39
N GLU A 361 25.99 4.01 -14.86
CA GLU A 361 24.60 3.58 -14.66
C GLU A 361 23.97 4.16 -13.38
N ASP A 362 24.74 4.92 -12.60
CA ASP A 362 24.28 5.71 -11.45
C ASP A 362 23.40 6.92 -11.85
N GLN A 363 23.18 7.16 -13.15
CA GLN A 363 22.26 8.17 -13.68
C GLN A 363 21.23 7.56 -14.66
N PRO A 364 19.92 7.86 -14.54
CA PRO A 364 18.92 7.22 -15.39
C PRO A 364 18.88 7.86 -16.79
N GLY A 365 19.24 7.06 -17.80
CA GLY A 365 19.12 7.39 -19.23
C GLY A 365 19.79 6.37 -20.18
N SER A 366 20.76 5.60 -19.72
CA SER A 366 21.48 4.60 -20.54
C SER A 366 20.97 3.18 -20.31
N ALA A 367 19.73 2.91 -20.71
CA ALA A 367 19.40 1.55 -21.11
C ALA A 367 20.07 1.30 -22.47
N SER A 368 21.21 0.61 -22.47
CA SER A 368 21.89 0.13 -23.67
C SER A 368 21.06 -0.99 -24.30
N SER A 369 20.06 -0.62 -25.10
CA SER A 369 19.56 -1.50 -26.16
C SER A 369 20.58 -1.50 -27.29
N SER A 370 21.39 -2.54 -27.38
CA SER A 370 22.22 -2.81 -28.55
C SER A 370 21.34 -3.21 -29.75
N SER A 371 20.94 -2.24 -30.56
CA SER A 371 20.65 -2.42 -31.99
C SER A 371 20.63 -1.05 -32.68
N SER A 372 21.63 -0.83 -33.52
CA SER A 372 21.84 0.35 -34.34
C SER A 372 20.80 0.50 -35.45
N SER A 373 20.06 1.61 -35.45
CA SER A 373 19.75 2.37 -36.66
C SER A 373 19.25 3.77 -36.30
N SER A 374 20.00 4.75 -36.77
CA SER A 374 19.88 6.19 -36.59
C SER A 374 18.67 6.82 -37.28
N SER A 375 17.94 7.69 -36.56
CA SER A 375 17.56 9.03 -37.03
C SER A 375 16.93 9.83 -35.89
N SER A 376 17.54 10.98 -35.61
CA SER A 376 17.24 11.95 -34.57
C SER A 376 16.01 12.81 -34.89
N SER A 377 15.11 12.96 -33.92
CA SER A 377 14.27 14.14 -33.78
C SER A 377 14.13 14.51 -32.30
N SER A 378 14.65 15.70 -31.98
CA SER A 378 14.67 16.31 -30.67
C SER A 378 13.27 16.75 -30.25
N SER A 379 12.76 16.21 -29.15
CA SER A 379 11.68 16.82 -28.37
C SER A 379 12.01 16.70 -26.88
N SER A 380 12.16 17.87 -26.25
CA SER A 380 12.42 18.05 -24.84
C SER A 380 11.20 17.62 -24.03
N SER A 381 11.32 16.55 -23.27
CA SER A 381 10.32 16.10 -22.30
C SER A 381 10.87 16.28 -20.89
N SER A 382 10.22 17.18 -20.14
CA SER A 382 10.47 17.46 -18.73
C SER A 382 9.89 16.33 -17.87
N SER A 383 10.76 15.55 -17.24
CA SER A 383 10.38 14.52 -16.27
C SER A 383 10.04 15.16 -14.91
N GLY A 384 8.76 15.45 -14.69
CA GLY A 384 8.22 15.83 -13.38
C GLY A 384 8.18 14.62 -12.44
N SER A 385 9.12 14.57 -11.50
CA SER A 385 9.07 13.65 -10.37
C SER A 385 8.34 14.34 -9.23
N SER A 386 7.07 14.01 -8.99
CA SER A 386 6.29 14.54 -7.86
C SER A 386 6.40 13.62 -6.66
N SER A 387 7.43 13.85 -5.85
CA SER A 387 7.37 13.59 -4.42
C SER A 387 6.45 14.64 -3.78
N SER A 388 5.44 14.19 -3.04
CA SER A 388 4.55 15.04 -2.26
C SER A 388 5.33 15.79 -1.18
N SER A 389 5.61 17.06 -1.44
CA SER A 389 5.97 18.06 -0.44
C SER A 389 5.35 19.39 -0.88
N SER A 390 4.34 19.82 -0.13
CA SER A 390 3.65 21.09 -0.32
C SER A 390 4.55 22.26 0.08
N SER A 391 4.87 23.11 -0.89
CA SER A 391 5.40 24.45 -0.65
C SER A 391 4.82 25.40 -1.69
N SER A 392 3.76 26.11 -1.30
CA SER A 392 3.18 27.21 -2.08
C SER A 392 3.95 28.50 -1.77
N SER A 393 4.57 29.08 -2.79
CA SER A 393 5.12 30.43 -2.79
C SER A 393 3.99 31.46 -2.91
N SER A 394 3.91 32.37 -1.95
CA SER A 394 3.07 33.57 -1.99
C SER A 394 3.71 34.64 -2.86
N SER A 395 2.92 35.26 -3.74
CA SER A 395 3.20 36.58 -4.29
C SER A 395 1.96 37.44 -4.14
N GLU A 396 2.14 38.55 -3.44
CA GLU A 396 1.13 39.53 -3.03
C GLU A 396 0.62 40.42 -4.18
N SER A 397 -0.47 41.12 -3.85
CA SER A 397 -1.07 42.34 -4.41
C SER A 397 -2.42 42.15 -5.12
N GLU A 398 -3.48 42.92 -4.86
CA GLU A 398 -3.82 43.90 -3.82
C GLU A 398 -5.35 44.18 -3.94
N HIS A 399 -5.97 44.58 -2.82
CA HIS A 399 -7.19 45.39 -2.67
C HIS A 399 -8.61 44.78 -2.82
N GLY A 400 -9.41 44.93 -1.75
CA GLY A 400 -10.89 44.84 -1.82
C GLY A 400 -11.68 44.49 -0.53
N GLN A 401 -11.49 45.23 0.57
CA GLN A 401 -12.46 45.57 1.65
C GLN A 401 -13.47 44.54 2.24
N ASN A 402 -13.32 44.33 3.56
CA ASN A 402 -14.32 44.18 4.65
C ASN A 402 -15.51 43.19 4.57
N ALA A 403 -15.49 42.18 5.45
CA ALA A 403 -16.54 41.92 6.46
C ALA A 403 -16.05 40.89 7.50
N GLY A 404 -16.27 41.18 8.79
CA GLY A 404 -15.63 40.48 9.91
C GLY A 404 -16.07 39.04 10.16
N THR A 405 -15.14 38.22 10.62
CA THR A 405 -15.40 36.94 11.29
C THR A 405 -14.41 36.73 12.44
N VAL A 406 -14.95 36.26 13.56
CA VAL A 406 -14.29 36.06 14.86
C VAL A 406 -13.19 34.99 14.77
N PRO A 407 -12.01 35.16 15.39
CA PRO A 407 -10.96 34.15 15.36
C PRO A 407 -11.34 32.93 16.22
N VAL A 408 -11.40 31.76 15.57
CA VAL A 408 -11.52 30.46 16.24
C VAL A 408 -10.17 30.12 16.90
N PRO A 409 -10.11 29.71 18.18
CA PRO A 409 -8.86 29.46 18.86
C PRO A 409 -8.14 28.22 18.32
N LYS A 410 -6.84 28.35 18.02
CA LYS A 410 -5.94 27.24 17.67
C LYS A 410 -5.90 26.23 18.83
N ARG A 411 -6.39 25.01 18.57
CA ARG A 411 -6.34 23.89 19.52
C ARG A 411 -4.88 23.49 19.79
N ARG A 412 -4.52 23.42 21.07
CA ARG A 412 -3.22 22.96 21.56
C ARG A 412 -3.14 21.43 21.40
N ARG A 413 -2.14 20.98 20.63
CA ARG A 413 -1.89 19.60 20.17
C ARG A 413 -1.29 18.71 21.27
N THR A 414 -1.39 17.38 21.13
CA THR A 414 -0.86 16.42 22.11
C THR A 414 0.58 16.00 21.77
N ASN A 415 1.34 15.49 22.76
CA ASN A 415 2.74 15.07 22.56
C ASN A 415 2.90 13.90 21.58
N GLU A 416 1.87 13.06 21.37
CA GLU A 416 1.92 11.98 20.38
C GLU A 416 1.92 12.50 18.94
N ASP A 417 1.25 13.64 18.68
CA ASP A 417 1.18 14.25 17.35
C ASP A 417 2.53 14.87 16.91
N GLN A 418 3.42 15.17 17.86
CA GLN A 418 4.73 15.77 17.60
C GLN A 418 5.81 14.73 17.24
N ALA A 419 5.61 13.45 17.59
CA ALA A 419 6.54 12.38 17.29
C ALA A 419 6.60 12.05 15.78
N ASP A 420 5.47 12.17 15.07
CA ASP A 420 5.41 12.04 13.59
C ASP A 420 6.17 13.19 12.89
N THR A 421 6.19 14.38 13.48
CA THR A 421 6.94 15.54 12.94
C THR A 421 8.44 15.46 13.23
N ALA A 422 8.84 14.87 14.36
CA ALA A 422 10.26 14.75 14.76
C ALA A 422 11.05 13.74 13.90
N LEU A 423 10.37 12.83 13.19
CA LEU A 423 10.99 11.96 12.18
C LEU A 423 11.08 12.62 10.79
N SER A 424 10.39 13.74 10.57
CA SER A 424 10.30 14.41 9.26
C SER A 424 10.92 15.82 9.21
N ARG A 425 11.26 16.44 10.34
CA ARG A 425 11.97 17.74 10.39
C ARG A 425 12.91 17.83 11.61
N LEU A 426 14.23 17.89 11.38
CA LEU A 426 15.20 18.84 11.96
C LEU A 426 16.67 18.39 11.81
N ASP A 427 17.53 19.42 11.90
CA ASP A 427 18.94 19.62 11.51
C ASP A 427 19.97 18.51 11.80
N PRO A 428 20.96 18.28 10.91
CA PRO A 428 22.04 17.32 11.09
C PRO A 428 23.30 18.00 11.62
N ASP A 429 23.38 18.31 12.91
CA ASP A 429 24.66 18.75 13.49
C ASP A 429 24.79 18.53 15.00
N GLN A 430 24.56 17.29 15.47
CA GLN A 430 25.07 16.82 16.78
C GLN A 430 25.27 15.30 16.77
N SER A 431 26.32 14.81 16.12
CA SER A 431 26.76 13.42 16.31
C SER A 431 28.24 13.23 16.01
N ARG A 432 29.08 14.01 16.69
CA ARG A 432 30.56 13.85 16.65
C ARG A 432 31.15 13.36 17.99
N ALA A 433 30.32 12.99 18.97
CA ALA A 433 30.78 12.55 20.30
C ALA A 433 30.44 11.10 20.67
N HIS A 434 29.84 10.31 19.74
CA HIS A 434 29.40 8.93 20.04
C HIS A 434 30.19 7.86 19.25
N LEU A 435 31.16 8.26 18.43
CA LEU A 435 32.00 7.35 17.64
C LEU A 435 33.34 7.00 18.30
N ASP A 436 33.75 7.69 19.37
CA ASP A 436 35.00 7.40 20.09
C ASP A 436 34.83 6.46 21.30
N GLN A 437 33.62 5.97 21.57
CA GLN A 437 33.35 5.01 22.66
C GLN A 437 33.04 3.58 22.19
N LEU A 438 33.14 3.30 20.88
CA LEU A 438 33.02 1.95 20.31
C LEU A 438 34.34 1.41 19.75
N ALA A 439 35.47 2.02 20.13
CA ALA A 439 36.82 1.62 19.75
C ALA A 439 37.73 1.35 20.97
N ALA A 440 37.15 0.91 22.10
CA ALA A 440 37.89 0.42 23.27
C ALA A 440 37.32 -0.93 23.73
#